data_AF-A0A370GAB7-F1
#
_entry.id   AF-A0A370GAB7-F1
#
_cell.length_a   1.000
_cell.length_b   1.000
_cell.length_c   1.000
_cell.angle_alpha   90.00
_cell.angle_beta   90.00
_cell.angle_gamma   90.00
#
_symmetry.space_group_name_H-M   'P 1'
#
loop_
_entity.id
_entity.type
_entity.pdbx_description
1 polymer ?
#
loop_
_entity_poly.entity_id
_entity_poly.type
_entity_poly.pdbx_seq_one_letter_code
_entity_poly.pdbx_strand_id
1 'polypeptide(L)'
;MIHPPPPPRVFVVASAVEIRAVLAVLRTHETPHTPGCVLLSPADAGCFMGPAWWHALLAETGFTFPAFLDCGTAAGRAAEALGLGLRHIVLHGTGRQADTINLLARSLDATCLHHRPPHCVVGPAPSPERLRACLFDTDHPPIRP
;
A
#
# COMPACT_ATOMS: atom_id res chain seq x y z
N MET A 1 11.13 19.25 -22.31
CA MET A 1 11.36 19.01 -20.87
C MET A 1 10.45 17.88 -20.45
N ILE A 2 11.01 16.76 -20.00
CA ILE A 2 10.22 15.63 -19.47
C ILE A 2 9.94 15.99 -18.00
N HIS A 3 8.69 16.34 -17.67
CA HIS A 3 8.31 16.47 -16.27
C HIS A 3 8.36 15.07 -15.63
N PRO A 4 8.94 14.92 -14.43
CA PRO A 4 8.90 13.65 -13.72
C PRO A 4 7.44 13.24 -13.47
N PRO A 5 7.11 11.95 -13.53
CA PRO A 5 5.76 11.49 -13.24
C PRO A 5 5.38 11.91 -11.81
N PRO A 6 4.12 12.30 -11.58
CA PRO A 6 3.67 12.69 -10.25
C PRO A 6 3.84 11.54 -9.25
N PRO A 7 4.09 11.84 -7.96
CA PRO A 7 4.28 10.83 -6.94
C PRO A 7 3.04 9.93 -6.84
N PRO A 8 3.22 8.62 -6.57
CA PRO A 8 2.10 7.71 -6.50
C PRO A 8 1.18 8.04 -5.32
N ARG A 9 -0.10 7.76 -5.49
CA ARG A 9 -1.15 7.98 -4.50
C ARG A 9 -1.41 6.72 -3.72
N VAL A 10 -1.49 6.88 -2.40
CA VAL A 10 -1.75 5.78 -1.47
C VAL A 10 -3.21 5.76 -1.07
N PHE A 11 -3.89 4.64 -1.31
CA PHE A 11 -5.28 4.43 -0.93
C PHE A 11 -5.38 3.36 0.16
N VAL A 12 -6.05 3.69 1.26
CA VAL A 12 -6.36 2.71 2.30
C VAL A 12 -7.59 1.91 1.91
N VAL A 13 -7.41 0.59 1.80
CA VAL A 13 -8.45 -0.35 1.39
C VAL A 13 -8.46 -1.59 2.30
N ALA A 14 -9.66 -2.04 2.65
CA ALA A 14 -9.96 -3.20 3.47
C ALA A 14 -10.81 -4.25 2.74
N SER A 15 -11.26 -3.97 1.51
CA SER A 15 -12.12 -4.89 0.77
C SER A 15 -11.91 -4.86 -0.74
N ALA A 16 -12.38 -5.92 -1.40
CA ALA A 16 -12.29 -6.04 -2.85
C ALA A 16 -13.17 -5.02 -3.58
N VAL A 17 -14.28 -4.59 -2.95
CA VAL A 17 -15.14 -3.52 -3.47
C VAL A 17 -14.38 -2.20 -3.55
N GLU A 18 -13.62 -1.86 -2.51
CA GLU A 18 -12.81 -0.63 -2.47
C GLU A 18 -11.67 -0.68 -3.50
N ILE A 19 -10.97 -1.81 -3.60
CA ILE A 19 -9.92 -2.00 -4.62
C ILE A 19 -10.48 -1.84 -6.04
N ARG A 20 -11.64 -2.48 -6.32
CA ARG A 20 -12.31 -2.37 -7.62
C ARG A 20 -12.73 -0.92 -7.92
N ALA A 21 -13.17 -0.16 -6.93
CA ALA A 21 -13.50 1.25 -7.10
C ALA A 21 -12.27 2.10 -7.43
N VAL A 22 -11.13 1.88 -6.77
CA VAL A 22 -9.86 2.53 -7.09
C VAL A 22 -9.42 2.19 -8.52
N LEU A 23 -9.42 0.91 -8.89
CA LEU A 23 -9.08 0.46 -10.25
C LEU A 23 -10.03 1.03 -11.32
N ALA A 24 -11.31 1.21 -11.00
CA ALA A 24 -12.26 1.84 -11.92
C ALA A 24 -11.90 3.32 -12.17
N VAL A 25 -11.56 4.06 -11.11
CA VAL A 25 -11.13 5.47 -11.24
C VAL A 25 -9.84 5.58 -12.04
N LEU A 26 -8.83 4.75 -11.75
CA LEU A 26 -7.55 4.75 -12.49
C LEU A 26 -7.76 4.50 -13.98
N ARG A 27 -8.57 3.49 -14.34
CA ARG A 27 -8.88 3.17 -15.74
C ARG A 27 -9.58 4.31 -16.49
N THR A 28 -10.45 5.05 -15.81
CA THR A 28 -11.14 6.20 -16.45
C THR A 28 -10.23 7.41 -16.69
N HIS A 29 -9.02 7.41 -16.13
CA HIS A 29 -8.10 8.52 -16.20
C HIS A 29 -6.72 8.09 -16.64
N GLU A 30 -6.57 7.02 -17.43
CA GLU A 30 -5.26 6.58 -17.88
C GLU A 30 -4.69 7.58 -18.90
N THR A 31 -3.77 8.41 -18.43
CA THR A 31 -3.05 9.42 -19.23
C THR A 31 -1.57 9.39 -18.83
N PRO A 32 -0.66 9.93 -19.65
CA PRO A 32 0.76 10.01 -19.28
C PRO A 32 1.05 10.78 -17.97
N HIS A 33 0.08 11.57 -17.50
CA HIS A 33 0.18 12.38 -16.29
C HIS A 33 -0.54 11.78 -15.08
N THR A 34 -1.10 10.59 -15.21
CA THR A 34 -1.85 9.95 -14.13
C THR A 34 -0.88 9.48 -13.06
N PRO A 35 -1.05 9.91 -11.79
CA PRO A 35 -0.22 9.43 -10.70
C PRO A 35 -0.31 7.91 -10.58
N GLY A 36 0.82 7.27 -10.25
CA GLY A 36 0.82 5.85 -9.90
C GLY A 36 -0.12 5.57 -8.72
N CYS A 37 -0.52 4.32 -8.55
CA CYS A 37 -1.36 3.90 -7.43
C CYS A 37 -0.61 2.94 -6.51
N VAL A 38 -0.76 3.15 -5.21
CA VAL A 38 -0.29 2.25 -4.16
C VAL A 38 -1.49 1.93 -3.26
N LEU A 39 -1.66 0.67 -2.91
CA LEU A 39 -2.61 0.30 -1.86
C LEU A 39 -1.91 0.21 -0.51
N LEU A 40 -2.66 0.51 0.53
CA LEU A 40 -2.25 0.34 1.91
C LEU A 40 -3.38 -0.34 2.67
N SER A 41 -3.08 -1.35 3.48
CA SER A 41 -4.08 -1.93 4.36
C SER A 41 -4.51 -0.93 5.45
N PRO A 42 -5.60 -1.20 6.19
CA PRO A 42 -5.88 -0.49 7.43
C PRO A 42 -4.69 -0.55 8.39
N ALA A 43 -4.63 0.39 9.33
CA ALA A 43 -3.62 0.40 10.39
C ALA A 43 -3.60 -0.95 11.11
N ASP A 44 -2.40 -1.50 11.32
CA ASP A 44 -2.18 -2.77 12.02
C ASP A 44 -2.91 -4.01 11.43
N ALA A 45 -3.42 -3.96 10.19
CA ALA A 45 -4.19 -5.07 9.61
C ALA A 45 -3.42 -6.40 9.58
N GLY A 46 -2.10 -6.37 9.39
CA GLY A 46 -1.24 -7.54 9.49
C GLY A 46 -1.22 -8.16 10.88
N CYS A 47 -1.51 -7.40 11.94
CA CYS A 47 -1.60 -7.90 13.31
C CYS A 47 -2.89 -8.69 13.55
N PHE A 48 -4.05 -8.18 13.11
CA PHE A 48 -5.36 -8.75 13.46
C PHE A 48 -6.02 -9.56 12.34
N MET A 49 -5.91 -9.15 11.07
CA MET A 49 -6.39 -9.96 9.93
C MET A 49 -5.36 -11.00 9.50
N GLY A 50 -4.09 -10.66 9.65
CA GLY A 50 -2.97 -11.50 9.25
C GLY A 50 -2.54 -11.30 7.78
N PRO A 51 -1.29 -11.65 7.43
CA PRO A 51 -0.77 -11.51 6.07
C PRO A 51 -1.51 -12.31 4.99
N ALA A 52 -2.02 -13.49 5.34
CA ALA A 52 -2.75 -14.34 4.40
C ALA A 52 -4.02 -13.66 3.85
N TRP A 53 -4.72 -12.87 4.68
CA TRP A 53 -5.89 -12.10 4.25
C TRP A 53 -5.53 -11.09 3.17
N TRP A 54 -4.46 -10.30 3.38
CA TRP A 54 -4.02 -9.29 2.42
C TRP A 54 -3.59 -9.91 1.10
N HIS A 55 -2.82 -11.00 1.18
CA HIS A 55 -2.40 -11.76 0.01
C HIS A 55 -3.61 -12.28 -0.79
N ALA A 56 -4.60 -12.87 -0.12
CA ALA A 56 -5.82 -13.37 -0.77
C ALA A 56 -6.64 -12.24 -1.41
N LEU A 57 -6.75 -11.09 -0.73
CA LEU A 57 -7.48 -9.93 -1.23
C LEU A 57 -6.85 -9.33 -2.51
N LEU A 58 -5.53 -9.22 -2.55
CA LEU A 58 -4.81 -8.76 -3.75
C LEU A 58 -4.95 -9.77 -4.90
N ALA A 59 -4.86 -11.06 -4.60
CA ALA A 59 -5.04 -12.12 -5.59
C ALA A 59 -6.45 -12.13 -6.19
N GLU A 60 -7.50 -12.00 -5.36
CA GLU A 60 -8.90 -11.94 -5.82
C GLU A 60 -9.14 -10.78 -6.79
N THR A 61 -8.49 -9.65 -6.55
CA THR A 61 -8.71 -8.42 -7.32
C THR A 61 -7.78 -8.28 -8.52
N GLY A 62 -6.77 -9.15 -8.64
CA GLY A 62 -5.75 -9.07 -9.68
C GLY A 62 -4.92 -7.80 -9.60
N PHE A 63 -4.79 -7.20 -8.41
CA PHE A 63 -4.07 -5.94 -8.25
C PHE A 63 -2.56 -6.16 -8.40
N THR A 64 -1.94 -5.48 -9.37
CA THR A 64 -0.52 -5.69 -9.74
C THR A 64 0.41 -4.53 -9.36
N PHE A 65 -0.12 -3.41 -8.88
CA PHE A 65 0.70 -2.28 -8.41
C PHE A 65 1.19 -2.53 -6.97
N PRO A 66 2.15 -1.73 -6.46
CA PRO A 66 2.61 -1.86 -5.07
C PRO A 66 1.46 -1.78 -4.05
N ALA A 67 1.49 -2.68 -3.07
CA ALA A 67 0.41 -2.83 -2.10
C ALA A 67 0.97 -3.20 -0.71
N PHE A 68 1.00 -2.22 0.19
CA PHE A 68 1.60 -2.33 1.51
C PHE A 68 0.64 -2.97 2.52
N LEU A 69 1.11 -4.00 3.22
CA LEU A 69 0.48 -4.49 4.44
C LEU A 69 1.09 -3.79 5.66
N ASP A 70 0.25 -3.16 6.48
CA ASP A 70 0.67 -2.62 7.76
C ASP A 70 0.70 -3.72 8.83
N CYS A 71 1.91 -4.11 9.23
CA CYS A 71 2.18 -5.13 10.24
C CYS A 71 2.32 -4.53 11.66
N GLY A 72 2.04 -3.25 11.86
CA GLY A 72 2.15 -2.59 13.17
C GLY A 72 3.55 -2.77 13.75
N THR A 73 3.63 -3.16 15.02
CA THR A 73 4.90 -3.51 15.68
C THR A 73 5.22 -5.01 15.63
N ALA A 74 4.42 -5.81 14.91
CA ALA A 74 4.51 -7.27 14.93
C ALA A 74 5.53 -7.80 13.91
N ALA A 75 6.82 -7.83 14.28
CA ALA A 75 7.91 -8.32 13.42
C ALA A 75 7.66 -9.75 12.90
N GLY A 76 7.05 -10.63 13.70
CA GLY A 76 6.69 -11.99 13.25
C GLY A 76 5.67 -12.00 12.10
N ARG A 77 4.70 -11.09 12.11
CA ARG A 77 3.71 -10.92 11.02
C ARG A 77 4.34 -10.30 9.78
N ALA A 78 5.30 -9.40 9.96
CA ALA A 78 6.09 -8.87 8.84
C ALA A 78 6.92 -9.96 8.17
N ALA A 79 7.59 -10.83 8.95
CA ALA A 79 8.32 -11.98 8.41
C ALA A 79 7.40 -12.96 7.67
N GLU A 80 6.23 -13.27 8.23
CA GLU A 80 5.20 -14.09 7.58
C GLU A 80 4.75 -13.49 6.25
N ALA A 81 4.47 -12.18 6.21
CA ALA A 81 4.10 -11.47 4.99
C ALA A 81 5.15 -11.60 3.89
N LEU A 82 6.43 -11.38 4.24
CA LEU A 82 7.55 -11.55 3.32
C LEU A 82 7.68 -13.01 2.83
N GLY A 83 7.44 -13.98 3.72
CA GLY A 83 7.42 -15.41 3.42
C GLY A 83 6.30 -15.83 2.45
N LEU A 84 5.15 -15.14 2.49
CA LEU A 84 4.06 -15.29 1.52
C LEU A 84 4.36 -14.61 0.17
N GLY A 85 5.50 -13.95 0.02
CA GLY A 85 5.87 -13.26 -1.20
C GLY A 85 5.34 -11.82 -1.30
N LEU A 86 4.71 -11.28 -0.26
CA LEU A 86 4.37 -9.86 -0.23
C LEU A 86 5.66 -9.03 -0.24
N ARG A 87 5.75 -8.06 -1.17
CA ARG A 87 6.95 -7.24 -1.38
C ARG A 87 6.91 -5.86 -0.72
N HIS A 88 5.81 -5.51 -0.07
CA HIS A 88 5.60 -4.18 0.48
C HIS A 88 4.94 -4.31 1.85
N ILE A 89 5.66 -3.91 2.90
CA ILE A 89 5.18 -3.96 4.29
C ILE A 89 5.45 -2.64 5.01
N VAL A 90 4.66 -2.34 6.03
CA VAL A 90 4.94 -1.31 7.03
C VAL A 90 5.21 -2.00 8.36
N LEU A 91 6.33 -1.70 9.00
CA LEU A 91 6.68 -2.17 10.34
C LEU A 91 7.08 -0.96 11.20
N HIS A 92 6.23 -0.66 12.17
CA HIS A 92 6.46 0.37 13.17
C HIS A 92 7.48 -0.07 14.21
N GLY A 93 8.26 0.90 14.68
CA GLY A 93 9.21 0.72 15.78
C GLY A 93 10.66 0.65 15.33
N THR A 94 11.54 0.62 16.33
CA THR A 94 12.99 0.67 16.17
C THR A 94 13.65 -0.43 17.01
N GLY A 95 14.76 -0.99 16.52
CA GLY A 95 15.58 -1.95 17.27
C GLY A 95 15.82 -3.25 16.49
N ARG A 96 16.48 -4.21 17.14
CA ARG A 96 17.04 -5.41 16.47
C ARG A 96 16.03 -6.21 15.66
N GLN A 97 14.80 -6.33 16.13
CA GLN A 97 13.75 -7.04 15.38
C GLN A 97 13.39 -6.29 14.09
N ALA A 98 13.19 -4.97 14.16
CA ALA A 98 12.93 -4.15 12.98
C ALA A 98 14.12 -4.16 12.00
N ASP A 99 15.35 -4.08 12.51
CA ASP A 99 16.57 -4.18 11.71
C ASP A 99 16.68 -5.52 10.98
N THR A 100 16.29 -6.61 11.66
CA THR A 100 16.29 -7.96 11.08
C THR A 100 15.25 -8.08 9.97
N ILE A 101 14.05 -7.54 10.17
CA ILE A 101 13.01 -7.52 9.14
C ILE A 101 13.42 -6.66 7.95
N ASN A 102 14.05 -5.50 8.18
CA ASN A 102 14.59 -4.68 7.11
C ASN A 102 15.64 -5.41 6.27
N LEU A 103 16.55 -6.14 6.92
CA LEU A 103 17.56 -6.93 6.23
C LEU A 103 16.90 -8.05 5.41
N LEU A 104 15.92 -8.74 5.99
CA LEU A 104 15.15 -9.78 5.30
C LEU A 104 14.40 -9.20 4.09
N ALA A 105 13.71 -8.07 4.26
CA ALA A 105 13.01 -7.40 3.16
C ALA A 105 13.96 -7.06 2.02
N ARG A 106 15.12 -6.44 2.32
CA ARG A 106 16.16 -6.14 1.31
C ARG A 106 16.67 -7.40 0.60
N SER A 107 16.91 -8.50 1.33
CA SER A 107 17.35 -9.76 0.70
C SER A 107 16.30 -10.39 -0.24
N LEU A 108 15.04 -10.01 -0.08
CA LEU A 108 13.91 -10.49 -0.86
C LEU A 108 13.44 -9.49 -1.93
N ASP A 109 14.22 -8.43 -2.16
CA ASP A 109 13.84 -7.31 -3.04
C ASP A 109 12.47 -6.72 -2.67
N ALA A 110 12.22 -6.63 -1.36
CA ALA A 110 11.00 -6.09 -0.78
C ALA A 110 11.27 -4.76 -0.06
N THR A 111 10.24 -3.92 0.02
CA THR A 111 10.25 -2.64 0.71
C THR A 111 9.57 -2.77 2.07
N CYS A 112 10.27 -2.31 3.10
CA CYS A 112 9.76 -2.17 4.46
C CYS A 112 9.76 -0.69 4.84
N LEU A 113 8.58 -0.11 5.07
CA LEU A 113 8.45 1.27 5.56
C LEU A 113 8.39 1.27 7.08
N HIS A 114 9.02 2.28 7.70
CA HIS A 114 8.97 2.47 9.14
C HIS A 114 7.75 3.24 9.65
N HIS A 115 7.05 3.89 8.74
CA HIS A 115 5.87 4.69 9.03
C HIS A 115 4.87 4.55 7.88
N ARG A 116 3.59 4.69 8.19
CA ARG A 116 2.55 4.74 7.16
C ARG A 116 2.82 5.96 6.28
N PRO A 117 2.88 5.80 4.94
CA PRO A 117 2.91 6.94 4.07
C PRO A 117 1.60 7.71 4.21
N PRO A 118 1.60 9.02 3.96
CA PRO A 118 0.34 9.76 3.98
C PRO A 118 -0.58 9.20 2.88
N HIS A 119 -1.89 9.17 3.13
CA HIS A 119 -2.81 8.32 2.40
C HIS A 119 -4.23 8.86 2.40
N CYS A 120 -5.03 8.34 1.47
CA CYS A 120 -6.44 8.66 1.32
C CYS A 120 -7.29 7.45 1.73
N VAL A 121 -8.26 7.66 2.63
CA VAL A 121 -9.18 6.60 3.06
C VAL A 121 -10.33 6.49 2.06
N VAL A 122 -10.53 5.29 1.49
CA VAL A 122 -11.61 5.01 0.54
C VAL A 122 -12.95 4.88 1.24
N GLY A 123 -13.02 3.99 2.24
CA GLY A 123 -14.21 3.69 3.03
C GLY A 123 -15.21 2.78 2.30
N PRO A 124 -16.19 2.21 3.04
CA PRO A 124 -17.03 1.11 2.56
C PRO A 124 -18.01 1.48 1.45
N ALA A 125 -18.28 2.78 1.28
CA ALA A 125 -19.09 3.33 0.19
C ALA A 125 -18.21 4.26 -0.66
N PRO A 126 -17.37 3.72 -1.55
CA PRO A 126 -16.43 4.51 -2.34
C PRO A 126 -17.17 5.46 -3.28
N SER A 127 -16.90 6.76 -3.13
CA SER A 127 -17.36 7.78 -4.09
C SER A 127 -16.29 8.00 -5.17
N PRO A 128 -16.62 7.85 -6.45
CA PRO A 128 -15.69 8.14 -7.55
C PRO A 128 -15.14 9.58 -7.53
N GLU A 129 -15.94 10.55 -7.07
CA GLU A 129 -15.53 11.96 -6.98
C GLU A 129 -14.47 12.15 -5.90
N ARG A 130 -14.66 11.54 -4.73
CA ARG A 130 -13.66 11.58 -3.64
C ARG A 130 -12.37 10.89 -4.05
N LEU A 131 -12.46 9.72 -4.66
CA LEU A 131 -11.29 8.99 -5.17
C LEU A 131 -10.52 9.78 -6.23
N ARG A 132 -11.25 10.47 -7.13
CA ARG A 132 -10.66 11.41 -8.11
C ARG A 132 -9.93 12.57 -7.43
N ALA A 133 -10.56 13.22 -6.46
CA ALA A 133 -9.94 14.31 -5.71
C ALA A 133 -8.63 13.85 -5.05
N CYS A 134 -8.66 12.70 -4.38
CA CYS A 134 -7.48 12.08 -3.79
C CYS A 134 -6.39 11.72 -4.81
N LEU A 135 -6.76 11.27 -6.01
CA LEU A 135 -5.81 10.93 -7.05
C LEU A 135 -5.00 12.17 -7.51
N PHE A 136 -5.64 13.33 -7.61
CA PHE A 136 -5.04 14.54 -8.18
C PHE A 136 -4.57 15.59 -7.15
N ASP A 137 -4.74 15.35 -5.85
CA ASP A 137 -4.43 16.30 -4.77
C ASP A 137 -2.91 16.61 -4.62
N THR A 138 -2.41 17.72 -5.14
CA THR A 138 -0.96 17.98 -5.30
C THR A 138 -0.14 18.18 -4.01
N ASP A 139 -0.74 18.29 -2.83
CA ASP A 139 -0.05 18.68 -1.58
C ASP A 139 0.69 17.55 -0.83
N HIS A 140 1.03 16.46 -1.51
CA HIS A 140 1.48 15.24 -0.84
C HIS A 140 3.00 14.99 -0.93
N PRO A 141 3.70 14.78 0.21
CA PRO A 141 5.13 14.48 0.18
C PRO A 141 5.40 13.07 -0.41
N PRO A 142 6.58 12.85 -1.01
CA PRO A 142 6.95 11.58 -1.61
C PRO A 142 7.08 10.46 -0.55
N ILE A 143 6.70 9.24 -0.93
CA ILE A 143 6.89 8.03 -0.11
C ILE A 143 8.40 7.77 0.04
N ARG A 144 8.88 7.66 1.28
CA ARG A 144 10.29 7.34 1.59
C ARG A 144 10.37 6.01 2.35
N PRO A 145 11.31 5.12 2.00
CA PRO A 145 11.58 3.90 2.76
C PRO A 145 12.05 4.20 4.20
#